data_AF-A0A970RP30-F1
#
_entry.id   AF-A0A970RP30-F1
#
_cell.length_a   1.000
_cell.length_b   1.000
_cell.length_c   1.000
_cell.angle_alpha   90.00
_cell.angle_beta   90.00
_cell.angle_gamma   90.00
#
_symmetry.space_group_name_H-M   'P 1'
#
loop_
_entity.id
_entity.type
_entity.pdbx_description
1 polymer ?
#
loop_
_entity_poly.entity_id
_entity_poly.type
_entity_poly.pdbx_seq_one_letter_code
_entity_poly.pdbx_strand_id
1 'polypeptide(L)'
;MSTNNDLSSAIWKLFKMEDINTAIPDWRSLLDEYLVKKKDDADLSDMVVQTYWFADYLAKRRRKKLGVQYSETYANMKTLDKPTMSRKAGGTAYRDGHCTRAMIFTMLKKRMRYAFGNRSLTVKQGQASIFNILSTQGSKETQICPHCGSESPTVKCMNGCPYCGTKFTIKQYQNKIAGETPDTMGFEPFGFFLGSIAGTAVLFSIYSVIDNPYGHIVANLLSGLFIGGFVGVGVYFALVLFLFVFVYFPRIVRDNRLSDFCKRLRRTDPNLSTGELTSEFQTRVRTYFLAGKEDNIHFVSSLEASGDYTDVVDAMIVSYKRLFTIPNQHFLAIRAHMKIRLVRLKEGRLISEKLPFTVDLVRNIETKTQALPDNEVFVCPTCGAPISILEGGHCRFCGNTTDLSRFGFTMQFLMPGWV
;
A
#
# COMPACT_ATOMS: atom_id res chain seq x y z
N MET A 1 5.09 -7.17 39.34
CA MET A 1 4.16 -6.95 38.20
C MET A 1 4.62 -5.74 37.37
N SER A 2 5.91 -5.67 37.00
CA SER A 2 6.53 -4.53 36.28
C SER A 2 7.51 -4.93 35.16
N THR A 3 7.54 -6.20 34.74
CA THR A 3 8.60 -6.73 33.86
C THR A 3 8.24 -6.79 32.37
N ASN A 4 6.99 -6.53 31.97
CA ASN A 4 6.58 -6.58 30.56
C ASN A 4 6.90 -5.29 29.76
N ASN A 5 7.10 -4.15 30.43
CA ASN A 5 7.43 -2.90 29.74
C ASN A 5 8.91 -2.82 29.32
N ASP A 6 9.83 -3.44 30.05
CA ASP A 6 11.26 -3.39 29.73
C ASP A 6 11.64 -4.25 28.52
N LEU A 7 11.05 -5.46 28.40
CA LEU A 7 11.35 -6.35 27.28
C LEU A 7 10.82 -5.77 25.95
N SER A 8 9.63 -5.17 25.97
CA SER A 8 9.12 -4.48 24.80
C SER A 8 10.02 -3.30 24.44
N SER A 9 10.38 -2.42 25.39
CA SER A 9 11.23 -1.25 25.10
C SER A 9 12.61 -1.64 24.53
N ALA A 10 13.20 -2.74 25.02
CA ALA A 10 14.46 -3.28 24.51
C ALA A 10 14.31 -3.81 23.07
N ILE A 11 13.20 -4.48 22.75
CA ILE A 11 12.88 -4.93 21.39
C ILE A 11 12.64 -3.73 20.47
N TRP A 12 11.89 -2.71 20.90
CA TRP A 12 11.66 -1.47 20.14
C TRP A 12 12.98 -0.75 19.82
N LYS A 13 13.91 -0.67 20.78
CA LYS A 13 15.26 -0.12 20.58
C LYS A 13 16.12 -0.96 19.62
N LEU A 14 16.07 -2.29 19.73
CA LEU A 14 16.78 -3.21 18.83
C LEU A 14 16.32 -3.06 17.37
N PHE A 15 15.03 -2.78 17.14
CA PHE A 15 14.47 -2.57 15.81
C PHE A 15 14.41 -1.10 15.36
N LYS A 16 14.93 -0.15 16.16
CA LYS A 16 14.82 1.31 15.92
C LYS A 16 13.39 1.75 15.59
N MET A 17 12.41 1.14 16.26
CA MET A 17 11.01 1.51 16.13
C MET A 17 10.66 2.51 17.24
N GLU A 18 9.91 3.55 16.88
CA GLU A 18 9.43 4.60 17.78
C GLU A 18 7.92 4.45 18.01
N ASP A 19 7.44 4.93 19.17
CA ASP A 19 6.01 5.05 19.41
C ASP A 19 5.44 6.00 18.37
N ILE A 20 4.43 5.53 17.65
CA ILE A 20 3.78 6.30 16.60
C ILE A 20 3.24 7.65 17.09
N ASN A 21 2.75 7.72 18.32
CA ASN A 21 2.20 8.96 18.86
C ASN A 21 3.31 10.01 19.11
N THR A 22 4.57 9.57 19.24
CA THR A 22 5.73 10.45 19.34
C THR A 22 6.27 10.85 17.97
N ALA A 23 6.35 9.90 17.04
CA ALA A 23 6.93 10.13 15.71
C ALA A 23 6.00 10.93 14.78
N ILE A 24 4.69 10.70 14.87
CA ILE A 24 3.66 11.37 14.08
C ILE A 24 2.53 11.77 15.03
N PRO A 25 2.61 12.95 15.69
CA PRO A 25 1.49 13.46 16.46
C PRO A 25 0.27 13.62 15.54
N ASP A 26 -0.92 13.42 16.11
CA ASP A 26 -2.21 13.61 15.43
C ASP A 26 -2.49 12.74 14.20
N TRP A 27 -1.75 11.65 14.01
CA TRP A 27 -1.98 10.70 12.90
C TRP A 27 -3.42 10.19 12.82
N ARG A 28 -4.12 10.10 13.97
CA ARG A 28 -5.53 9.69 14.04
C ARG A 28 -6.44 10.71 13.36
N SER A 29 -6.29 11.99 13.68
CA SER A 29 -7.11 13.05 13.07
C SER A 29 -6.87 13.11 11.57
N LEU A 30 -5.61 12.99 11.15
CA LEU A 30 -5.25 12.94 9.74
C LEU A 30 -5.93 11.77 9.02
N LEU A 31 -5.93 10.58 9.64
CA LEU A 31 -6.53 9.39 9.04
C LEU A 31 -8.07 9.47 9.02
N ASP A 32 -8.70 9.95 10.09
CA ASP A 32 -10.15 10.15 10.12
C ASP A 32 -10.60 11.15 9.05
N GLU A 33 -9.91 12.28 8.91
CA GLU A 33 -10.19 13.27 7.85
C GLU A 33 -10.02 12.66 6.45
N TYR A 34 -8.93 11.91 6.24
CA TYR A 34 -8.70 11.20 4.99
C TYR A 34 -9.85 10.23 4.66
N LEU A 35 -10.31 9.44 5.63
CA LEU A 35 -11.38 8.46 5.41
C LEU A 35 -12.71 9.14 5.05
N VAL A 36 -13.01 10.29 5.67
CA VAL A 36 -14.20 11.09 5.35
C VAL A 36 -14.11 11.65 3.93
N LYS A 37 -13.02 12.34 3.58
CA LYS A 37 -12.83 12.89 2.23
C LYS A 37 -12.81 11.79 1.16
N LYS A 38 -12.25 10.62 1.47
CA LYS A 38 -12.23 9.48 0.54
C LYS A 38 -13.62 8.92 0.26
N LYS A 39 -14.47 8.87 1.27
CA LYS A 39 -15.87 8.42 1.14
C LYS A 39 -16.66 9.32 0.18
N ASP A 40 -16.42 10.62 0.25
CA ASP A 40 -17.11 11.63 -0.57
C ASP A 40 -16.44 11.83 -1.94
N ASP A 41 -15.43 11.01 -2.30
CA ASP A 41 -14.60 11.16 -3.50
C ASP A 41 -14.04 12.59 -3.63
N ALA A 42 -13.73 13.24 -2.51
CA ALA A 42 -13.21 14.61 -2.47
C ALA A 42 -11.74 14.67 -2.93
N ASP A 43 -11.23 15.89 -3.14
CA ASP A 43 -9.80 16.06 -3.43
C ASP A 43 -8.96 15.79 -2.17
N LEU A 44 -7.84 15.06 -2.34
CA LEU A 44 -6.97 14.59 -1.25
C LEU A 44 -5.58 15.26 -1.28
N SER A 45 -5.43 16.29 -2.12
CA SER A 45 -4.17 17.01 -2.38
C SER A 45 -3.47 17.52 -1.10
N ASP A 46 -4.21 17.75 -0.03
CA ASP A 46 -3.72 18.21 1.27
C ASP A 46 -3.36 17.10 2.26
N MET A 47 -3.66 15.83 1.99
CA MET A 47 -3.45 14.73 2.94
C MET A 47 -2.55 13.62 2.43
N VAL A 48 -2.35 13.51 1.11
CA VAL A 48 -1.58 12.44 0.50
C VAL A 48 -0.31 12.93 -0.19
N VAL A 49 0.65 12.03 -0.38
CA VAL A 49 1.85 12.29 -1.18
C VAL A 49 1.45 12.50 -2.65
N GLN A 50 2.16 13.38 -3.36
CA GLN A 50 1.84 13.79 -4.74
C GLN A 50 1.67 12.61 -5.71
N THR A 51 2.53 11.59 -5.63
CA THR A 51 2.41 10.37 -6.45
C THR A 51 1.10 9.64 -6.20
N TYR A 52 0.71 9.47 -4.94
CA TYR A 52 -0.51 8.78 -4.56
C TYR A 52 -1.75 9.57 -4.97
N TRP A 53 -1.74 10.89 -4.75
CA TRP A 53 -2.77 11.81 -5.22
C TRP A 53 -3.00 11.68 -6.72
N PHE A 54 -1.91 11.71 -7.49
CA PHE A 54 -1.94 11.69 -8.94
C PHE A 54 -2.61 10.42 -9.49
N ALA A 55 -2.32 9.26 -8.90
CA ALA A 55 -2.96 8.00 -9.28
C ALA A 55 -4.48 8.02 -9.04
N ASP A 56 -4.92 8.64 -7.93
CA ASP A 56 -6.33 8.77 -7.60
C ASP A 56 -7.04 9.77 -8.50
N TYR A 57 -6.39 10.90 -8.80
CA TYR A 57 -6.86 11.91 -9.74
C TYR A 57 -7.13 11.31 -11.13
N LEU A 58 -6.20 10.51 -11.66
CA LEU A 58 -6.40 9.83 -12.95
C LEU A 58 -7.56 8.85 -12.92
N ALA A 59 -7.69 8.07 -11.85
CA ALA A 59 -8.80 7.14 -11.69
C ALA A 59 -10.13 7.90 -11.67
N LYS A 60 -10.22 9.02 -10.93
CA LYS A 60 -11.40 9.88 -10.89
C LYS A 60 -11.72 10.50 -12.25
N ARG A 61 -10.73 11.00 -12.98
CA ARG A 61 -10.88 11.53 -14.35
C ARG A 61 -11.44 10.45 -15.30
N ARG A 62 -10.90 9.23 -15.23
CA ARG A 62 -11.34 8.09 -16.05
C ARG A 62 -12.78 7.67 -15.73
N ARG A 63 -13.12 7.56 -14.45
CA ARG A 63 -14.50 7.27 -13.99
C ARG A 63 -15.51 8.28 -14.51
N LYS A 64 -15.19 9.58 -14.42
CA LYS A 64 -16.03 10.66 -14.96
C LYS A 64 -16.20 10.55 -16.48
N LYS A 65 -15.11 10.28 -17.21
CA LYS A 65 -15.15 10.09 -18.68
C LYS A 65 -16.07 8.92 -19.09
N LEU A 66 -16.10 7.85 -18.30
CA LEU A 66 -16.92 6.66 -18.55
C LEU A 66 -18.33 6.74 -17.92
N GLY A 67 -18.69 7.84 -17.24
CA GLY A 67 -19.99 7.98 -16.57
C GLY A 67 -20.22 7.02 -15.40
N VAL A 68 -19.15 6.53 -14.77
CA VAL A 68 -19.22 5.56 -13.65
C VAL A 68 -19.19 6.30 -12.32
N GLN A 69 -20.22 6.11 -11.50
CA GLN A 69 -20.24 6.58 -10.12
C GLN A 69 -19.40 5.67 -9.22
N TYR A 70 -18.72 6.27 -8.26
CA TYR A 70 -17.82 5.57 -7.34
C TYR A 70 -18.10 5.96 -5.90
N SER A 71 -18.09 4.97 -5.02
CA SER A 71 -18.01 5.21 -3.58
C SER A 71 -17.07 4.21 -2.92
N GLU A 72 -16.25 4.73 -2.02
CA GLU A 72 -15.34 3.94 -1.20
C GLU A 72 -15.82 3.97 0.25
N THR A 73 -16.06 2.80 0.82
CA THR A 73 -16.51 2.68 2.21
C THR A 73 -15.68 1.65 2.94
N TYR A 74 -15.51 1.86 4.24
CA TYR A 74 -14.82 0.92 5.10
C TYR A 74 -15.84 0.28 6.03
N ALA A 75 -15.94 -1.05 6.00
CA ALA A 75 -16.70 -1.76 7.03
C ALA A 75 -16.00 -1.55 8.38
N ASN A 76 -16.77 -1.60 9.47
CA ASN A 76 -16.31 -1.34 10.85
C ASN A 76 -15.98 0.12 11.18
N MET A 77 -16.32 1.06 10.29
CA MET A 77 -16.15 2.50 10.49
C MET A 77 -17.26 3.06 11.39
N LYS A 78 -17.03 3.09 12.73
CA LYS A 78 -17.82 3.90 13.67
C LYS A 78 -17.02 5.08 14.22
N THR A 79 -15.76 4.88 14.59
CA THR A 79 -14.68 5.87 14.79
C THR A 79 -13.35 5.10 14.89
N LEU A 80 -12.18 5.69 14.60
CA LEU A 80 -10.87 5.07 14.90
C LEU A 80 -10.70 4.74 16.40
N ASP A 81 -11.45 5.45 17.25
CA ASP A 81 -11.42 5.33 18.72
C ASP A 81 -12.30 4.21 19.31
N LYS A 82 -13.32 3.74 18.58
CA LYS A 82 -14.19 2.66 19.06
C LYS A 82 -13.66 1.33 18.52
N PRO A 83 -13.13 0.44 19.39
CA PRO A 83 -12.54 -0.81 18.94
C PRO A 83 -13.62 -1.66 18.27
N THR A 84 -13.48 -1.89 16.97
CA THR A 84 -14.21 -2.97 16.32
C THR A 84 -13.45 -4.25 16.60
N MET A 85 -14.05 -5.12 17.41
CA MET A 85 -13.43 -6.34 17.93
C MET A 85 -12.24 -6.11 18.89
N SER A 86 -12.40 -5.19 19.84
CA SER A 86 -11.52 -5.04 21.02
C SER A 86 -10.08 -4.54 20.76
N ARG A 87 -9.71 -4.20 19.51
CA ARG A 87 -8.41 -3.58 19.19
C ARG A 87 -8.58 -2.15 18.68
N LYS A 88 -7.95 -1.19 19.36
CA LYS A 88 -7.82 0.19 18.89
C LYS A 88 -6.88 0.22 17.67
N ALA A 89 -7.11 1.17 16.75
CA ALA A 89 -6.11 1.44 15.72
C ALA A 89 -4.79 1.86 16.39
N GLY A 90 -3.71 1.22 15.96
CA GLY A 90 -2.37 1.41 16.49
C GLY A 90 -1.37 1.35 15.35
N GLY A 91 -0.12 1.71 15.62
CA GLY A 91 0.88 1.74 14.58
C GLY A 91 2.29 1.70 15.13
N THR A 92 3.22 1.49 14.21
CA THR A 92 4.66 1.50 14.46
C THR A 92 5.29 2.52 13.54
N ALA A 93 6.15 3.39 14.06
CA ALA A 93 6.95 4.30 13.25
C ALA A 93 8.41 3.88 13.26
N TYR A 94 9.11 4.05 12.14
CA TYR A 94 10.54 3.80 12.04
C TYR A 94 11.16 4.62 10.90
N ARG A 95 12.47 4.80 10.96
CA ARG A 95 13.23 5.47 9.91
C ARG A 95 13.36 4.55 8.68
N ASP A 96 12.88 5.04 7.54
CA ASP A 96 12.75 4.31 6.29
C ASP A 96 13.52 5.04 5.17
N GLY A 97 14.85 4.90 5.17
CA GLY A 97 15.73 5.68 4.30
C GLY A 97 15.82 7.14 4.78
N HIS A 98 15.51 8.09 3.90
CA HIS A 98 15.47 9.51 4.24
C HIS A 98 14.13 9.98 4.88
N CYS A 99 13.09 9.13 4.88
CA CYS A 99 11.80 9.45 5.48
C CYS A 99 11.59 8.71 6.81
N THR A 100 10.73 9.23 7.67
CA THR A 100 10.06 8.47 8.72
C THR A 100 8.79 7.84 8.14
N ARG A 101 8.64 6.53 8.32
CA ARG A 101 7.45 5.78 7.90
C ARG A 101 6.68 5.29 9.12
N ALA A 102 5.40 5.61 9.17
CA ALA A 102 4.47 5.02 10.12
C ALA A 102 3.51 4.06 9.40
N MET A 103 3.37 2.86 9.95
CA MET A 103 2.41 1.86 9.52
C MET A 103 1.25 1.83 10.51
N ILE A 104 0.05 2.21 10.05
CA ILE A 104 -1.18 2.22 10.86
C ILE A 104 -1.93 0.92 10.62
N PHE A 105 -2.01 0.08 11.63
CA PHE A 105 -2.83 -1.13 11.60
C PHE A 105 -4.27 -0.79 11.99
N THR A 106 -5.19 -1.03 11.07
CA THR A 106 -6.64 -0.83 11.30
C THR A 106 -7.39 -2.13 11.08
N MET A 107 -8.60 -2.25 11.67
CA MET A 107 -9.54 -3.35 11.40
C MET A 107 -10.54 -3.02 10.27
N LEU A 108 -10.23 -1.99 9.48
CA LEU A 108 -11.10 -1.49 8.43
C LEU A 108 -11.00 -2.37 7.19
N LYS A 109 -12.15 -2.89 6.74
CA LYS A 109 -12.24 -3.69 5.50
C LYS A 109 -12.82 -2.85 4.37
N LYS A 110 -12.01 -2.57 3.36
CA LYS A 110 -12.35 -1.73 2.22
C LYS A 110 -13.43 -2.36 1.32
N ARG A 111 -14.38 -1.53 0.90
CA ARG A 111 -15.44 -1.86 -0.07
C ARG A 111 -15.54 -0.73 -1.09
N MET A 112 -15.29 -1.08 -2.35
CA MET A 112 -15.36 -0.14 -3.47
C MET A 112 -16.58 -0.49 -4.30
N ARG A 113 -17.49 0.47 -4.46
CA ARG A 113 -18.70 0.31 -5.26
C ARG A 113 -18.59 1.17 -6.51
N TYR A 114 -18.71 0.52 -7.65
CA TYR A 114 -18.79 1.14 -8.97
C TYR A 114 -20.22 0.99 -9.48
N ALA A 115 -20.84 2.06 -9.94
CA ALA A 115 -22.21 2.03 -10.47
C ALA A 115 -22.28 2.68 -11.85
N PHE A 116 -23.00 2.04 -12.76
CA PHE A 116 -23.24 2.50 -14.12
C PHE A 116 -24.70 2.21 -14.47
N GLY A 117 -25.50 3.27 -14.62
CA GLY A 117 -26.96 3.16 -14.71
C GLY A 117 -27.53 2.38 -13.52
N ASN A 118 -28.38 1.38 -13.79
CA ASN A 118 -29.00 0.53 -12.75
C ASN A 118 -28.11 -0.62 -12.27
N ARG A 119 -26.91 -0.78 -12.84
CA ARG A 119 -25.99 -1.87 -12.49
C ARG A 119 -24.91 -1.36 -11.55
N SER A 120 -24.51 -2.19 -10.59
CA SER A 120 -23.36 -1.88 -9.75
C SER A 120 -22.50 -3.11 -9.49
N LEU A 121 -21.21 -2.87 -9.35
CA LEU A 121 -20.18 -3.85 -9.02
C LEU A 121 -19.55 -3.44 -7.70
N THR A 122 -19.56 -4.33 -6.71
CA THR A 122 -18.88 -4.10 -5.43
C THR A 122 -17.65 -4.98 -5.33
N VAL A 123 -16.48 -4.36 -5.26
CA VAL A 123 -15.20 -5.03 -5.02
C VAL A 123 -14.88 -4.93 -3.53
N LYS A 124 -14.85 -6.07 -2.86
CA LYS A 124 -14.54 -6.16 -1.42
C LYS A 124 -13.07 -6.57 -1.20
N GLN A 125 -12.42 -5.93 -0.24
CA GLN A 125 -11.16 -6.37 0.34
C GLN A 125 -11.48 -7.17 1.61
N GLY A 126 -11.15 -8.47 1.61
CA GLY A 126 -11.42 -9.34 2.76
C GLY A 126 -10.48 -9.06 3.94
N GLN A 127 -9.29 -8.54 3.65
CA GLN A 127 -8.26 -8.19 4.61
C GLN A 127 -8.49 -6.79 5.19
N ALA A 128 -8.01 -6.59 6.42
CA ALA A 128 -7.99 -5.27 7.02
C ALA A 128 -6.99 -4.35 6.31
N SER A 129 -6.99 -3.05 6.61
CA SER A 129 -6.23 -2.06 5.84
C SER A 129 -5.10 -1.49 6.71
N ILE A 130 -3.89 -1.47 6.16
CA ILE A 130 -2.72 -0.82 6.75
C ILE A 130 -2.46 0.47 5.99
N PHE A 131 -2.52 1.61 6.68
CA PHE A 131 -2.20 2.91 6.07
C PHE A 131 -0.74 3.25 6.31
N ASN A 132 -0.06 3.73 5.27
CA ASN A 132 1.32 4.18 5.35
C ASN A 132 1.33 5.71 5.37
N ILE A 133 1.84 6.29 6.45
CA ILE A 133 2.09 7.73 6.56
C ILE A 133 3.59 7.94 6.44
N LEU A 134 4.00 8.88 5.59
CA LEU A 134 5.39 9.28 5.42
C LEU A 134 5.59 10.72 5.87
N SER A 135 6.74 10.98 6.46
CA SER A 135 7.17 12.30 6.89
C SER A 135 8.65 12.47 6.61
N THR A 136 9.05 13.58 6.00
CA THR A 136 10.45 13.92 5.73
C THR A 136 10.95 14.96 6.72
N GLN A 137 12.21 14.87 7.14
CA GLN A 137 12.84 15.92 7.94
C GLN A 137 12.93 17.21 7.11
N GLY A 138 12.41 18.32 7.63
CA GLY A 138 12.45 19.63 6.96
C GLY A 138 11.24 19.96 6.08
N SER A 139 10.07 19.39 6.37
CA SER A 139 8.84 19.72 5.67
C SER A 139 8.48 21.21 5.74
N LYS A 140 8.05 21.78 4.61
CA LYS A 140 7.59 23.16 4.52
C LYS A 140 6.09 23.22 4.23
N GLU A 141 5.36 24.07 4.93
CA GLU A 141 3.93 24.32 4.65
C GLU A 141 3.75 24.96 3.26
N THR A 142 4.72 25.77 2.86
CA THR A 142 4.85 26.41 1.56
C THR A 142 5.95 25.75 0.72
N GLN A 143 5.75 25.73 -0.59
CA GLN A 143 6.73 25.25 -1.56
C GLN A 143 7.18 26.45 -2.38
N ILE A 144 8.49 26.61 -2.50
CA ILE A 144 9.08 27.59 -3.40
C ILE A 144 9.19 26.94 -4.76
N CYS A 145 8.64 27.57 -5.79
CA CYS A 145 8.79 27.09 -7.16
C CYS A 145 10.28 27.16 -7.55
N PRO A 146 10.93 26.03 -7.82
CA PRO A 146 12.34 26.00 -8.20
C PRO A 146 12.63 26.63 -9.57
N HIS A 147 11.62 26.91 -10.40
CA HIS A 147 11.79 27.61 -11.68
C HIS A 147 11.60 29.12 -11.59
N CYS A 148 10.50 29.59 -10.98
CA CYS A 148 10.19 31.04 -10.94
C CYS A 148 10.34 31.68 -9.55
N GLY A 149 10.77 30.92 -8.54
CA GLY A 149 10.96 31.41 -7.17
C GLY A 149 9.66 31.74 -6.41
N SER A 150 8.48 31.55 -7.00
CA SER A 150 7.23 31.90 -6.35
C SER A 150 6.94 30.96 -5.18
N GLU A 151 6.68 31.53 -4.00
CA GLU A 151 6.21 30.76 -2.85
C GLU A 151 4.71 30.49 -2.96
N SER A 152 4.29 29.26 -2.66
CA SER A 152 2.89 28.85 -2.76
C SER A 152 2.58 27.75 -1.76
N PRO A 153 1.34 27.67 -1.23
CA PRO A 153 0.93 26.57 -0.36
C PRO A 153 1.14 25.20 -1.03
N THR A 154 1.66 24.22 -0.30
CA THR A 154 1.96 22.87 -0.83
C THR A 154 0.78 22.25 -1.57
N VAL A 155 -0.44 22.42 -1.06
CA VAL A 155 -1.69 21.91 -1.66
C VAL A 155 -1.91 22.44 -3.08
N LYS A 156 -1.61 23.73 -3.31
CA LYS A 156 -1.74 24.35 -4.64
C LYS A 156 -0.62 23.92 -5.59
N CYS A 157 0.48 23.41 -5.05
CA CYS A 157 1.65 22.94 -5.80
C CYS A 157 1.58 21.46 -6.21
N MET A 158 0.54 20.72 -5.80
CA MET A 158 0.41 19.29 -6.10
C MET A 158 0.35 19.00 -7.60
N ASN A 159 -0.17 19.94 -8.38
CA ASN A 159 -0.15 19.90 -9.84
C ASN A 159 0.85 20.92 -10.42
N GLY A 160 1.96 21.19 -9.73
CA GLY A 160 2.95 22.19 -10.12
C GLY A 160 2.64 23.61 -9.67
N CYS A 161 3.53 24.54 -10.02
CA CYS A 161 3.50 25.92 -9.60
C CYS A 161 2.25 26.67 -10.10
N PRO A 162 1.47 27.33 -9.23
CA PRO A 162 0.28 28.07 -9.63
C PRO A 162 0.58 29.34 -10.44
N TYR A 163 1.78 29.92 -10.27
CA TYR A 163 2.19 31.15 -10.96
C TYR A 163 2.69 30.90 -12.38
N CYS A 164 3.79 30.14 -12.53
CA CYS A 164 4.40 29.90 -13.85
C CYS A 164 3.96 28.59 -14.53
N GLY A 165 3.15 27.76 -13.87
CA GLY A 165 2.69 26.47 -14.41
C GLY A 165 3.74 25.35 -14.42
N THR A 166 4.98 25.62 -13.97
CA THR A 166 6.06 24.61 -13.92
C THR A 166 5.66 23.42 -13.06
N LYS A 167 5.72 22.22 -13.63
CA LYS A 167 5.50 20.98 -12.87
C LYS A 167 6.80 20.57 -12.18
N PHE A 168 6.70 20.17 -10.93
CA PHE A 168 7.82 19.65 -10.14
C PHE A 168 7.30 18.57 -9.20
N THR A 169 8.20 17.68 -8.78
CA THR A 169 7.89 16.67 -7.77
C THR A 169 8.17 17.21 -6.39
N ILE A 170 7.15 17.19 -5.53
CA ILE A 170 7.27 17.55 -4.13
C ILE A 170 7.83 16.33 -3.39
N LYS A 171 9.08 16.45 -2.93
CA LYS A 171 9.75 15.40 -2.15
C LYS A 171 9.78 15.71 -0.65
N GLN A 172 9.46 16.94 -0.28
CA GLN A 172 9.34 17.37 1.11
C GLN A 172 7.87 17.36 1.54
N TYR A 173 7.53 16.49 2.48
CA TYR A 173 6.17 16.39 2.98
C TYR A 173 6.13 16.11 4.50
N GLN A 174 5.21 16.80 5.19
CA GLN A 174 4.90 16.54 6.59
C GLN A 174 3.70 15.60 6.66
N ASN A 175 3.88 14.45 7.30
CA ASN A 175 2.79 13.53 7.67
C ASN A 175 1.74 13.36 6.56
N LYS A 176 2.13 12.78 5.43
CA LYS A 176 1.21 12.51 4.30
C LYS A 176 0.96 11.02 4.14
N ILE A 177 -0.25 10.67 3.77
CA ILE A 177 -0.61 9.29 3.43
C ILE A 177 0.02 8.94 2.07
N ALA A 178 0.86 7.91 2.05
CA ALA A 178 1.57 7.46 0.86
C ALA A 178 0.88 6.26 0.17
N GLY A 179 0.02 5.55 0.90
CA GLY A 179 -0.79 4.49 0.35
C GLY A 179 -1.37 3.53 1.39
N GLU A 180 -2.21 2.63 0.90
CA GLU A 180 -2.93 1.60 1.66
C GLU A 180 -2.46 0.22 1.20
N THR A 181 -2.19 -0.68 2.16
CA THR A 181 -1.83 -2.07 1.89
C THR A 181 -2.71 -3.02 2.71
N PRO A 182 -3.13 -4.17 2.17
CA PRO A 182 -3.94 -5.12 2.93
C PRO A 182 -3.13 -5.77 4.07
N ASP A 183 -3.75 -5.87 5.24
CA ASP A 183 -3.20 -6.60 6.38
C ASP A 183 -3.20 -8.11 6.11
N THR A 184 -2.07 -8.72 6.36
CA THR A 184 -1.80 -10.13 6.09
C THR A 184 -2.07 -11.00 7.30
N MET A 185 -2.20 -10.39 8.49
CA MET A 185 -2.34 -11.04 9.80
C MET A 185 -3.78 -11.02 10.32
N GLY A 186 -4.73 -11.54 9.53
CA GLY A 186 -6.13 -11.71 9.96
C GLY A 186 -6.37 -12.98 10.78
N PHE A 187 -5.53 -13.31 11.77
CA PHE A 187 -5.72 -14.50 12.62
C PHE A 187 -6.50 -14.15 13.89
N GLU A 188 -7.57 -14.89 14.16
CA GLU A 188 -8.33 -14.82 15.41
C GLU A 188 -7.97 -16.00 16.32
N PRO A 189 -6.88 -15.90 17.13
CA PRO A 189 -6.37 -17.01 17.94
C PRO A 189 -7.37 -17.50 18.99
N PHE A 190 -8.22 -16.61 19.50
CA PHE A 190 -9.07 -16.89 20.65
C PHE A 190 -10.22 -17.87 20.33
N GLY A 191 -10.82 -17.75 19.14
CA GLY A 191 -11.89 -18.68 18.72
C GLY A 191 -11.37 -20.11 18.52
N PHE A 192 -10.18 -20.25 17.91
CA PHE A 192 -9.51 -21.54 17.75
C PHE A 192 -9.08 -22.15 19.10
N PHE A 193 -8.65 -21.32 20.04
CA PHE A 193 -8.28 -21.76 21.39
C PHE A 193 -9.48 -22.39 22.13
N LEU A 194 -10.61 -21.67 22.17
CA LEU A 194 -11.83 -22.18 22.80
C LEU A 194 -12.37 -23.43 22.11
N GLY A 195 -12.36 -23.44 20.76
CA GLY A 195 -12.79 -24.60 19.98
C GLY A 195 -11.92 -25.84 20.23
N SER A 196 -10.60 -25.67 20.34
CA SER A 196 -9.67 -26.75 20.65
C SER A 196 -9.94 -27.36 22.03
N ILE A 197 -10.02 -26.52 23.07
CA ILE A 197 -10.27 -26.97 24.45
C ILE A 197 -11.64 -27.63 24.57
N ALA A 198 -12.69 -27.01 24.04
CA ALA A 198 -14.04 -27.55 24.12
C ALA A 198 -14.16 -28.89 23.38
N GLY A 199 -13.57 -28.98 22.18
CA GLY A 199 -13.59 -30.20 21.37
C GLY A 199 -12.89 -31.37 22.05
N THR A 200 -11.66 -31.16 22.55
CA THR A 200 -10.92 -32.23 23.23
C THR A 200 -11.51 -32.58 24.59
N ALA A 201 -12.02 -31.60 25.35
CA ALA A 201 -12.69 -31.84 26.63
C ALA A 201 -13.94 -32.71 26.47
N VAL A 202 -14.75 -32.48 25.43
CA VAL A 202 -15.92 -33.32 25.13
C VAL A 202 -15.51 -34.73 24.71
N LEU A 203 -14.52 -34.85 23.81
CA LEU A 203 -14.05 -36.17 23.34
C LEU A 203 -13.49 -37.03 24.47
N PHE A 204 -12.66 -36.45 25.35
CA PHE A 204 -12.10 -37.17 26.49
C PHE A 204 -13.15 -37.48 27.57
N SER A 205 -14.18 -36.64 27.73
CA SER A 205 -15.31 -36.92 28.63
C SER A 205 -16.19 -38.08 28.13
N ILE A 206 -16.36 -38.20 26.81
CA ILE A 206 -17.05 -39.37 26.23
C ILE A 206 -16.19 -40.62 26.38
N TYR A 207 -14.89 -40.52 26.09
CA TYR A 207 -13.95 -41.63 26.22
C TYR A 207 -13.89 -42.18 27.66
N SER A 208 -13.79 -41.32 28.68
CA SER A 208 -13.71 -41.75 30.08
C SER A 208 -14.97 -42.44 30.60
N VAL A 209 -16.14 -42.12 30.02
CA VAL A 209 -17.41 -42.79 30.35
C VAL A 209 -17.51 -44.15 29.66
N ILE A 210 -17.01 -44.27 28.43
CA ILE A 210 -16.97 -45.55 27.69
C ILE A 210 -15.97 -46.53 28.33
N ASP A 211 -14.80 -46.04 28.71
CA ASP A 211 -13.71 -46.86 29.27
C ASP A 211 -14.04 -47.40 30.66
N ASN A 212 -14.86 -46.67 31.42
CA ASN A 212 -15.29 -47.09 32.76
C ASN A 212 -16.82 -46.99 32.94
N PRO A 213 -17.59 -47.92 32.36
CA PRO A 213 -19.06 -47.86 32.33
C PRO A 213 -19.70 -48.14 33.71
N TYR A 214 -18.97 -48.78 34.63
CA TYR A 214 -19.43 -49.09 35.98
C TYR A 214 -18.95 -48.08 37.04
N GLY A 215 -18.17 -47.07 36.64
CA GLY A 215 -17.64 -46.03 37.53
C GLY A 215 -18.64 -44.90 37.82
N HIS A 216 -18.32 -44.05 38.79
CA HIS A 216 -19.10 -42.85 39.07
C HIS A 216 -19.08 -41.90 37.87
N ILE A 217 -20.22 -41.81 37.16
CA ILE A 217 -20.38 -41.02 35.93
C ILE A 217 -19.87 -39.57 36.10
N VAL A 218 -20.17 -38.95 37.24
CA VAL A 218 -19.74 -37.57 37.54
C VAL A 218 -18.22 -37.45 37.62
N ALA A 219 -17.54 -38.41 38.25
CA ALA A 219 -16.08 -38.40 38.37
C ALA A 219 -15.40 -38.66 37.01
N ASN A 220 -15.98 -39.53 36.19
CA ASN A 220 -15.48 -39.82 34.84
C ASN A 220 -15.63 -38.61 33.91
N LEU A 221 -16.76 -37.89 33.99
CA LEU A 221 -16.95 -36.63 33.25
C LEU A 221 -15.97 -35.55 33.69
N LEU A 222 -15.77 -35.37 35.00
CA LEU A 222 -14.85 -34.37 35.52
C LEU A 222 -13.39 -34.66 35.11
N SER A 223 -12.94 -35.91 35.24
CA SER A 223 -11.59 -36.30 34.82
C SER A 223 -11.37 -36.12 33.32
N GLY A 224 -12.37 -36.47 32.49
CA GLY A 224 -12.33 -36.24 31.05
C GLY A 224 -12.25 -34.75 30.68
N LEU A 225 -12.96 -33.88 31.39
CA LEU A 225 -12.88 -32.42 31.21
C LEU A 225 -11.48 -31.87 31.53
N PHE A 226 -10.87 -32.30 32.64
CA PHE A 226 -9.53 -31.82 33.03
C PHE A 226 -8.44 -32.32 32.06
N ILE A 227 -8.43 -33.61 31.75
CA ILE A 227 -7.44 -34.21 30.85
C ILE A 227 -7.62 -33.66 29.43
N GLY A 228 -8.87 -33.65 28.94
CA GLY A 228 -9.18 -33.14 27.62
C GLY A 228 -8.90 -31.64 27.50
N GLY A 229 -9.11 -30.85 28.56
CA GLY A 229 -8.74 -29.44 28.59
C GLY A 229 -7.23 -29.22 28.44
N PHE A 230 -6.42 -29.98 29.18
CA PHE A 230 -4.94 -29.89 29.10
C PHE A 230 -4.42 -30.33 27.72
N VAL A 231 -4.93 -31.45 27.20
CA VAL A 231 -4.60 -31.92 25.84
C VAL A 231 -5.03 -30.89 24.78
N GLY A 232 -6.18 -30.25 24.96
CA GLY A 232 -6.71 -29.21 24.07
C GLY A 232 -5.81 -27.99 23.94
N VAL A 233 -5.12 -27.60 25.02
CA VAL A 233 -4.10 -26.54 24.99
C VAL A 233 -2.91 -26.97 24.13
N GLY A 234 -2.43 -28.21 24.29
CA GLY A 234 -1.35 -28.76 23.47
C GLY A 234 -1.70 -28.83 21.98
N VAL A 235 -2.88 -29.34 21.65
CA VAL A 235 -3.41 -29.40 20.27
C VAL A 235 -3.52 -28.00 19.67
N TYR A 236 -3.97 -27.01 20.45
CA TYR A 236 -4.03 -25.63 20.00
C TYR A 236 -2.64 -25.10 19.62
N PHE A 237 -1.62 -25.25 20.48
CA PHE A 237 -0.27 -24.80 20.16
C PHE A 237 0.32 -25.49 18.93
N ALA A 238 0.11 -26.80 18.80
CA ALA A 238 0.54 -27.56 17.63
C ALA A 238 -0.15 -27.06 16.34
N LEU A 239 -1.46 -26.82 16.39
CA LEU A 239 -2.24 -26.30 15.26
C LEU A 239 -1.82 -24.87 14.90
N VAL A 240 -1.62 -23.99 15.88
CA VAL A 240 -1.15 -22.62 15.64
C VAL A 240 0.24 -22.63 15.02
N LEU A 241 1.15 -23.47 15.51
CA LEU A 241 2.49 -23.61 14.94
C LEU A 241 2.40 -24.12 13.49
N PHE A 242 1.57 -25.12 13.24
CA PHE A 242 1.34 -25.65 11.89
C PHE A 242 0.79 -24.56 10.95
N LEU A 243 -0.29 -23.87 11.34
CA LEU A 243 -0.84 -22.77 10.55
C LEU A 243 0.20 -21.66 10.37
N PHE A 244 1.00 -21.36 11.39
CA PHE A 244 2.04 -20.36 11.30
C PHE A 244 3.08 -20.72 10.25
N VAL A 245 3.63 -21.94 10.29
CA VAL A 245 4.67 -22.39 9.37
C VAL A 245 4.16 -22.59 7.94
N PHE A 246 2.97 -23.17 7.77
CA PHE A 246 2.48 -23.58 6.44
C PHE A 246 1.55 -22.56 5.77
N VAL A 247 0.88 -21.69 6.53
CA VAL A 247 -0.09 -20.73 5.99
C VAL A 247 0.38 -19.30 6.17
N TYR A 248 0.71 -18.89 7.40
CA TYR A 248 1.02 -17.48 7.69
C TYR A 248 2.43 -17.08 7.25
N PHE A 249 3.45 -17.86 7.55
CA PHE A 249 4.83 -17.54 7.20
C PHE A 249 5.02 -17.39 5.67
N PRO A 250 4.52 -18.32 4.82
CA PRO A 250 4.59 -18.13 3.38
C PRO A 250 3.81 -16.90 2.90
N ARG A 251 2.69 -16.58 3.56
CA ARG A 251 1.88 -15.39 3.25
C ARG A 251 2.62 -14.09 3.60
N ILE A 252 3.22 -14.02 4.79
CA ILE A 252 4.04 -12.88 5.25
C ILE A 252 5.20 -12.65 4.27
N VAL A 253 5.94 -13.71 3.93
CA VAL A 253 7.05 -13.63 2.96
C VAL A 253 6.57 -13.14 1.60
N ARG A 254 5.43 -13.67 1.11
CA ARG A 254 4.88 -13.29 -0.20
C ARG A 254 4.43 -11.83 -0.24
N ASP A 255 3.73 -11.38 0.80
CA ASP A 255 3.07 -10.08 0.81
C ASP A 255 4.07 -8.95 1.20
N ASN A 256 5.16 -9.27 1.91
CA ASN A 256 6.27 -8.35 2.22
C ASN A 256 7.38 -8.33 1.15
N ARG A 257 7.21 -9.00 0.01
CA ARG A 257 8.26 -9.11 -1.03
C ARG A 257 8.85 -7.78 -1.48
N LEU A 258 8.03 -6.74 -1.62
CA LEU A 258 8.52 -5.42 -2.01
C LEU A 258 9.39 -4.83 -0.91
N SER A 259 8.98 -4.92 0.36
CA SER A 259 9.76 -4.46 1.51
C SER A 259 11.11 -5.18 1.61
N ASP A 260 11.12 -6.50 1.46
CA ASP A 260 12.36 -7.28 1.49
C ASP A 260 13.26 -7.02 0.29
N PHE A 261 12.67 -6.70 -0.87
CA PHE A 261 13.43 -6.26 -2.04
C PHE A 261 14.04 -4.87 -1.82
N CYS A 262 13.29 -3.92 -1.25
CA CYS A 262 13.81 -2.60 -0.88
C CYS A 262 15.00 -2.69 0.08
N LYS A 263 14.95 -3.59 1.07
CA LYS A 263 16.10 -3.84 1.97
C LYS A 263 17.37 -4.25 1.21
N ARG A 264 17.23 -4.99 0.10
CA ARG A 264 18.37 -5.34 -0.77
C ARG A 264 18.85 -4.14 -1.58
N LEU A 265 17.94 -3.38 -2.16
CA LEU A 265 18.27 -2.15 -2.92
C LEU A 265 19.00 -1.11 -2.05
N ARG A 266 18.68 -1.05 -0.75
CA ARG A 266 19.34 -0.15 0.20
C ARG A 266 20.84 -0.37 0.36
N ARG A 267 21.37 -1.53 -0.04
CA ARG A 267 22.82 -1.74 -0.08
C ARG A 267 23.50 -0.85 -1.12
N THR A 268 22.79 -0.53 -2.20
CA THR A 268 23.27 0.34 -3.29
C THR A 268 22.78 1.78 -3.12
N ASP A 269 21.56 1.97 -2.63
CA ASP A 269 20.97 3.28 -2.36
C ASP A 269 20.41 3.36 -0.92
N PRO A 270 21.25 3.73 0.07
CA PRO A 270 20.88 3.71 1.49
C PRO A 270 19.68 4.60 1.87
N ASN A 271 19.44 5.67 1.10
CA ASN A 271 18.41 6.67 1.40
C ASN A 271 17.05 6.31 0.81
N LEU A 272 16.95 5.24 0.01
CA LEU A 272 15.72 4.82 -0.64
C LEU A 272 14.65 4.46 0.39
N SER A 273 13.47 5.09 0.31
CA SER A 273 12.31 4.77 1.15
C SER A 273 11.48 3.63 0.54
N THR A 274 11.06 2.68 1.36
CA THR A 274 10.17 1.60 0.92
C THR A 274 8.76 2.13 0.70
N GLY A 275 8.31 3.07 1.54
CA GLY A 275 7.02 3.72 1.38
C GLY A 275 6.90 4.50 0.09
N GLU A 276 7.92 5.30 -0.25
CA GLU A 276 7.95 6.03 -1.51
C GLU A 276 8.01 5.10 -2.72
N LEU A 277 8.87 4.08 -2.70
CA LEU A 277 8.96 3.13 -3.82
C LEU A 277 7.62 2.41 -4.06
N THR A 278 6.93 2.06 -2.98
CA THR A 278 5.59 1.45 -3.06
C THR A 278 4.59 2.40 -3.72
N SER A 279 4.58 3.66 -3.30
CA SER A 279 3.72 4.70 -3.88
C SER A 279 4.06 4.95 -5.35
N GLU A 280 5.34 5.06 -5.67
CA GLU A 280 5.83 5.26 -7.03
C GLU A 280 5.41 4.10 -7.95
N PHE A 281 5.69 2.86 -7.58
CA PHE A 281 5.30 1.68 -8.38
C PHE A 281 3.79 1.62 -8.58
N GLN A 282 3.01 1.89 -7.52
CA GLN A 282 1.55 1.92 -7.61
C GLN A 282 1.07 3.00 -8.59
N THR A 283 1.63 4.21 -8.51
CA THR A 283 1.26 5.30 -9.41
C THR A 283 1.64 5.00 -10.85
N ARG A 284 2.87 4.53 -11.11
CA ARG A 284 3.33 4.19 -12.47
C ARG A 284 2.43 3.12 -13.11
N VAL A 285 2.21 2.02 -12.42
CA VAL A 285 1.37 0.94 -12.94
C VAL A 285 -0.07 1.42 -13.17
N ARG A 286 -0.66 2.16 -12.22
CA ARG A 286 -2.02 2.68 -12.37
C ARG A 286 -2.15 3.66 -13.53
N THR A 287 -1.19 4.57 -13.70
CA THR A 287 -1.20 5.53 -14.81
C THR A 287 -1.18 4.82 -16.16
N TYR A 288 -0.41 3.75 -16.33
CA TYR A 288 -0.40 3.00 -17.60
C TYR A 288 -1.77 2.44 -17.98
N PHE A 289 -2.53 1.89 -17.03
CA PHE A 289 -3.88 1.38 -17.32
C PHE A 289 -4.95 2.47 -17.41
N LEU A 290 -4.74 3.61 -16.74
CA LEU A 290 -5.74 4.67 -16.62
C LEU A 290 -5.58 5.79 -17.62
N ALA A 291 -4.41 5.95 -18.23
CA ALA A 291 -4.16 6.95 -19.26
C ALA A 291 -4.85 6.60 -20.58
N GLY A 292 -5.49 7.59 -21.20
CA GLY A 292 -6.05 7.46 -22.54
C GLY A 292 -4.95 7.48 -23.62
N LYS A 293 -5.31 7.13 -24.86
CA LYS A 293 -4.42 7.24 -26.02
C LYS A 293 -3.93 8.68 -26.27
N GLU A 294 -4.75 9.65 -25.88
CA GLU A 294 -4.44 11.09 -25.96
C GLU A 294 -3.62 11.59 -24.76
N ASP A 295 -3.51 10.80 -23.70
CA ASP A 295 -2.75 11.19 -22.52
C ASP A 295 -1.28 10.79 -22.71
N ASN A 296 -0.37 11.74 -22.50
CA ASN A 296 1.04 11.55 -22.74
C ASN A 296 1.70 10.78 -21.57
N ILE A 297 1.81 9.45 -21.69
CA ILE A 297 2.33 8.58 -20.61
C ILE A 297 3.83 8.40 -20.60
N HIS A 298 4.57 9.07 -21.48
CA HIS A 298 6.01 8.88 -21.61
C HIS A 298 6.81 9.17 -20.33
N PHE A 299 6.18 9.82 -19.34
CA PHE A 299 6.74 10.01 -18.00
C PHE A 299 6.73 8.78 -17.11
N VAL A 300 5.79 7.89 -17.35
CA VAL A 300 5.59 6.65 -16.60
C VAL A 300 6.15 5.48 -17.37
N SER A 301 6.10 5.54 -18.69
CA SER A 301 6.28 4.41 -19.56
C SER A 301 6.88 4.88 -20.88
N SER A 302 8.02 4.34 -21.29
CA SER A 302 8.51 4.55 -22.66
C SER A 302 7.61 3.87 -23.70
N LEU A 303 6.68 3.01 -23.26
CA LEU A 303 5.71 2.34 -24.12
C LEU A 303 4.47 3.20 -24.30
N GLU A 304 3.89 3.14 -25.49
CA GLU A 304 2.64 3.80 -25.83
C GLU A 304 1.44 3.21 -25.06
N ALA A 305 0.43 4.05 -24.82
CA ALA A 305 -0.80 3.61 -24.18
C ALA A 305 -1.58 2.69 -25.13
N SER A 306 -1.87 1.45 -24.70
CA SER A 306 -2.69 0.54 -25.49
C SER A 306 -4.17 0.98 -25.51
N GLY A 307 -4.79 0.91 -26.68
CA GLY A 307 -6.24 1.12 -26.86
C GLY A 307 -7.10 0.08 -26.13
N ASP A 308 -6.53 -1.06 -25.75
CA ASP A 308 -7.21 -2.17 -25.09
C ASP A 308 -7.66 -1.82 -23.66
N TYR A 309 -7.18 -0.72 -23.10
CA TYR A 309 -7.52 -0.27 -21.74
C TYR A 309 -8.48 0.93 -21.73
N THR A 310 -9.08 1.26 -22.87
CA THR A 310 -10.05 2.37 -22.95
C THR A 310 -11.28 2.16 -22.07
N ASP A 311 -11.68 0.90 -21.86
CA ASP A 311 -12.80 0.45 -21.02
C ASP A 311 -12.45 0.32 -19.53
N VAL A 312 -11.18 0.54 -19.14
CA VAL A 312 -10.72 0.42 -17.75
C VAL A 312 -11.21 1.63 -16.94
N VAL A 313 -11.94 1.34 -15.87
CA VAL A 313 -12.50 2.30 -14.91
C VAL A 313 -11.51 2.53 -13.76
N ASP A 314 -10.86 1.47 -13.28
CA ASP A 314 -9.90 1.52 -12.18
C ASP A 314 -8.89 0.36 -12.28
N ALA A 315 -7.70 0.56 -11.72
CA ALA A 315 -6.61 -0.41 -11.73
C ALA A 315 -5.91 -0.44 -10.37
N MET A 316 -5.59 -1.65 -9.89
CA MET A 316 -4.96 -1.86 -8.57
C MET A 316 -3.95 -2.99 -8.59
N ILE A 317 -2.78 -2.77 -7.99
CA ILE A 317 -1.84 -3.85 -7.70
C ILE A 317 -2.40 -4.67 -6.55
N VAL A 318 -2.61 -5.96 -6.76
CA VAL A 318 -3.13 -6.90 -5.74
C VAL A 318 -2.00 -7.53 -4.96
N SER A 319 -0.91 -7.91 -5.63
CA SER A 319 0.22 -8.58 -5.00
C SER A 319 1.44 -8.59 -5.90
N TYR A 320 2.64 -8.59 -5.30
CA TYR A 320 3.90 -8.82 -6.00
C TYR A 320 4.25 -10.32 -6.00
N LYS A 321 4.37 -10.92 -7.19
CA LYS A 321 4.67 -12.34 -7.39
C LYS A 321 6.16 -12.63 -7.44
N ARG A 322 6.98 -11.79 -8.07
CA ARG A 322 8.45 -11.89 -8.06
C ARG A 322 9.02 -10.50 -8.33
N LEU A 323 10.11 -10.15 -7.66
CA LEU A 323 10.90 -8.96 -7.97
C LEU A 323 12.38 -9.34 -8.01
N PHE A 324 13.07 -8.94 -9.07
CA PHE A 324 14.52 -9.11 -9.18
C PHE A 324 15.13 -7.97 -10.00
N THR A 325 16.41 -7.71 -9.73
CA THR A 325 17.20 -6.75 -10.50
C THR A 325 17.76 -7.44 -11.74
N ILE A 326 17.67 -6.79 -12.89
CA ILE A 326 18.36 -7.21 -14.11
C ILE A 326 19.73 -6.51 -14.12
N PRO A 327 20.84 -7.23 -14.28
CA PRO A 327 22.16 -6.62 -14.36
C PRO A 327 22.25 -5.72 -15.59
N ASN A 328 22.58 -4.44 -15.37
CA ASN A 328 22.78 -3.45 -16.42
C ASN A 328 23.80 -2.41 -15.91
N GLN A 329 24.67 -1.92 -16.78
CA GLN A 329 25.75 -0.99 -16.44
C GLN A 329 25.28 0.46 -16.24
N HIS A 330 24.22 0.87 -16.94
CA HIS A 330 23.75 2.25 -16.96
C HIS A 330 22.46 2.46 -16.16
N PHE A 331 21.69 1.40 -15.97
CA PHE A 331 20.37 1.48 -15.33
C PHE A 331 20.20 0.48 -14.19
N LEU A 332 19.50 0.89 -13.15
CA LEU A 332 18.86 -0.01 -12.19
C LEU A 332 17.53 -0.49 -12.80
N ALA A 333 17.56 -1.68 -13.40
CA ALA A 333 16.38 -2.32 -13.97
C ALA A 333 15.78 -3.34 -12.99
N ILE A 334 14.49 -3.21 -12.70
CA ILE A 334 13.75 -4.03 -11.74
C ILE A 334 12.61 -4.71 -12.50
N ARG A 335 12.71 -6.03 -12.68
CA ARG A 335 11.62 -6.83 -13.22
C ARG A 335 10.66 -7.18 -12.11
N ALA A 336 9.43 -6.71 -12.23
CA ALA A 336 8.36 -6.95 -11.28
C ALA A 336 7.23 -7.73 -11.93
N HIS A 337 7.05 -8.96 -11.47
CA HIS A 337 5.89 -9.78 -11.78
C HIS A 337 4.81 -9.51 -10.73
N MET A 338 3.65 -9.04 -11.15
CA MET A 338 2.56 -8.59 -10.30
C MET A 338 1.25 -9.25 -10.70
N LYS A 339 0.28 -9.24 -9.77
CA LYS A 339 -1.12 -9.51 -10.09
C LYS A 339 -1.88 -8.19 -9.99
N ILE A 340 -2.53 -7.79 -11.07
CA ILE A 340 -3.30 -6.55 -11.15
C ILE A 340 -4.78 -6.89 -11.19
N ARG A 341 -5.59 -6.09 -10.53
CA ARG A 341 -7.04 -6.10 -10.66
C ARG A 341 -7.45 -4.92 -11.50
N LEU A 342 -8.18 -5.19 -12.59
CA LEU A 342 -8.83 -4.17 -13.38
C LEU A 342 -10.33 -4.20 -13.11
N VAL A 343 -10.94 -3.02 -13.09
CA VAL A 343 -12.39 -2.84 -13.17
C VAL A 343 -12.66 -2.28 -14.55
N ARG A 344 -13.44 -3.00 -15.37
CA ARG A 344 -13.74 -2.65 -16.76
C ARG A 344 -15.22 -2.45 -16.97
N LEU A 345 -15.57 -1.56 -17.90
CA LEU A 345 -16.93 -1.35 -18.39
C LEU A 345 -17.05 -1.94 -19.80
N LYS A 346 -17.44 -3.21 -19.89
CA LYS A 346 -17.66 -3.91 -21.18
C LYS A 346 -19.14 -3.97 -21.49
N GLU A 347 -19.56 -3.43 -22.65
CA GLU A 347 -20.94 -3.50 -23.13
C GLU A 347 -21.98 -3.06 -22.07
N GLY A 348 -21.68 -1.97 -21.34
CA GLY A 348 -22.56 -1.46 -20.28
C GLY A 348 -22.65 -2.36 -19.03
N ARG A 349 -21.71 -3.28 -18.84
CA ARG A 349 -21.56 -4.11 -17.63
C ARG A 349 -20.19 -3.88 -17.00
N LEU A 350 -20.20 -3.65 -15.69
CA LEU A 350 -19.01 -3.55 -14.87
C LEU A 350 -18.50 -4.95 -14.50
N ILE A 351 -17.23 -5.22 -14.81
CA ILE A 351 -16.57 -6.51 -14.56
C ILE A 351 -15.27 -6.25 -13.80
N SER A 352 -14.99 -7.07 -12.77
CA SER A 352 -13.67 -7.10 -12.13
C SER A 352 -12.90 -8.32 -12.59
N GLU A 353 -11.75 -8.10 -13.22
CA GLU A 353 -10.84 -9.16 -13.64
C GLU A 353 -9.51 -9.02 -12.90
N LYS A 354 -8.81 -10.15 -12.72
CA LYS A 354 -7.45 -10.15 -12.22
C LYS A 354 -6.53 -10.77 -13.26
N LEU A 355 -5.47 -10.07 -13.62
CA LEU A 355 -4.51 -10.52 -14.63
C LEU A 355 -3.07 -10.49 -14.10
N PRO A 356 -2.20 -11.40 -14.57
CA PRO A 356 -0.77 -11.30 -14.36
C PRO A 356 -0.20 -10.15 -15.20
N PHE A 357 0.74 -9.40 -14.62
CA PHE A 357 1.38 -8.28 -15.31
C PHE A 357 2.87 -8.29 -14.98
N THR A 358 3.71 -8.27 -16.00
CA THR A 358 5.16 -8.17 -15.85
C THR A 358 5.62 -6.85 -16.42
N VAL A 359 6.39 -6.11 -15.63
CA VAL A 359 6.97 -4.83 -16.04
C VAL A 359 8.41 -4.70 -15.59
N ASP A 360 9.23 -4.10 -16.45
CA ASP A 360 10.58 -3.66 -16.12
C ASP A 360 10.54 -2.17 -15.75
N LEU A 361 10.80 -1.89 -14.48
CA LEU A 361 10.91 -0.55 -13.90
C LEU A 361 12.38 -0.15 -13.88
N VAL A 362 12.72 0.91 -14.60
CA VAL A 362 14.09 1.30 -14.91
C VAL A 362 14.35 2.72 -14.39
N ARG A 363 15.42 2.87 -13.60
CA ARG A 363 15.94 4.16 -13.14
C ARG A 363 17.41 4.25 -13.53
N ASN A 364 17.90 5.44 -13.85
CA ASN A 364 19.35 5.64 -14.05
C ASN A 364 20.12 5.30 -12.77
N ILE A 365 21.26 4.61 -12.90
CA ILE A 365 22.06 4.15 -11.75
C ILE A 365 22.73 5.31 -11.00
N GLU A 366 23.01 6.42 -11.68
CA GLU A 366 23.62 7.63 -11.13
C GLU A 366 22.62 8.47 -10.34
N THR A 367 21.33 8.37 -10.67
CA THR A 367 20.25 8.98 -9.90
C THR A 367 20.15 8.26 -8.56
N LYS A 368 20.86 8.71 -7.53
CA LYS A 368 20.74 8.20 -6.16
C LYS A 368 19.77 9.03 -5.33
N THR A 369 19.05 8.39 -4.41
CA THR A 369 18.16 9.10 -3.51
C THR A 369 18.97 9.99 -2.56
N GLN A 370 18.62 11.27 -2.52
CA GLN A 370 19.28 12.25 -1.65
C GLN A 370 18.92 11.99 -0.18
N ALA A 371 19.85 12.31 0.72
CA ALA A 371 19.63 12.15 2.17
C ALA A 371 18.67 13.20 2.72
N LEU A 372 18.71 14.40 2.16
CA LEU A 372 17.76 15.48 2.39
C LEU A 372 17.02 15.70 1.07
N PRO A 373 15.76 15.28 0.95
CA PRO A 373 15.03 15.43 -0.30
C PRO A 373 14.79 16.92 -0.58
N ASP A 374 15.04 17.36 -1.81
CA ASP A 374 14.59 18.66 -2.31
C ASP A 374 13.57 18.48 -3.42
N ASN A 375 12.79 19.53 -3.69
CA ASN A 375 11.82 19.53 -4.77
C ASN A 375 12.53 19.38 -6.11
N GLU A 376 12.03 18.46 -6.93
CA GLU A 376 12.72 18.06 -8.15
C GLU A 376 11.99 18.65 -9.37
N VAL A 377 12.71 19.46 -10.16
CA VAL A 377 12.21 20.00 -11.42
C VAL A 377 12.60 19.12 -12.56
N PHE A 378 11.63 18.76 -13.37
CA PHE A 378 11.88 18.16 -14.67
C PHE A 378 12.31 19.29 -15.59
N VAL A 379 13.59 19.36 -15.93
CA VAL A 379 14.12 20.35 -16.88
C VAL A 379 14.56 19.67 -18.17
N CYS A 380 14.35 20.35 -19.29
CA CYS A 380 14.87 19.90 -20.57
C CYS A 380 16.40 20.01 -20.59
N PRO A 381 17.14 18.95 -20.94
CA PRO A 381 18.60 19.01 -20.98
C PRO A 381 19.12 19.93 -22.10
N THR A 382 18.30 20.22 -23.12
CA THR A 382 18.71 21.01 -24.28
C THR A 382 18.47 22.50 -24.09
N CYS A 383 17.29 22.90 -23.58
CA CYS A 383 16.93 24.31 -23.44
C CYS A 383 16.73 24.78 -22.00
N GLY A 384 16.89 23.90 -21.01
CA GLY A 384 16.69 24.22 -19.59
C GLY A 384 15.24 24.47 -19.19
N ALA A 385 14.30 24.49 -20.15
CA ALA A 385 12.91 24.81 -19.87
C ALA A 385 12.24 23.70 -19.03
N PRO A 386 11.32 24.06 -18.13
CA PRO A 386 10.59 23.11 -17.32
C PRO A 386 9.71 22.21 -18.19
N ILE A 387 9.67 20.93 -17.86
CA ILE A 387 8.89 19.91 -18.55
C ILE A 387 7.76 19.44 -17.65
N SER A 388 6.60 19.28 -18.27
CA SER A 388 5.44 18.71 -17.60
C SER A 388 5.53 17.19 -17.59
N ILE A 389 5.38 16.62 -16.39
CA ILE A 389 5.18 15.18 -16.18
C ILE A 389 4.00 14.67 -17.03
N LEU A 390 2.93 15.47 -17.15
CA LEU A 390 1.74 15.12 -17.93
C LEU A 390 1.95 15.14 -19.45
N GLU A 391 3.08 15.67 -19.93
CA GLU A 391 3.42 15.77 -21.35
C GLU A 391 4.48 14.76 -21.75
N GLY A 392 4.71 13.74 -20.91
CA GLY A 392 5.52 12.60 -21.32
C GLY A 392 7.01 12.92 -21.53
N GLY A 393 7.54 14.00 -20.96
CA GLY A 393 8.94 14.34 -21.16
C GLY A 393 9.22 15.12 -22.46
N HIS A 394 8.19 15.46 -23.23
CA HIS A 394 8.32 16.34 -24.38
C HIS A 394 8.41 17.80 -23.93
N CYS A 395 9.47 18.49 -24.34
CA CYS A 395 9.62 19.89 -24.07
C CYS A 395 8.75 20.72 -25.04
N ARG A 396 7.79 21.49 -24.51
CA ARG A 396 6.98 22.42 -25.32
C ARG A 396 7.78 23.50 -26.04
N PHE A 397 8.97 23.82 -25.52
CA PHE A 397 9.76 24.95 -26.01
C PHE A 397 10.68 24.55 -27.16
N CYS A 398 11.38 23.41 -27.06
CA CYS A 398 12.34 22.97 -28.09
C CYS A 398 11.95 21.67 -28.80
N GLY A 399 10.84 21.02 -28.40
CA GLY A 399 10.39 19.75 -28.97
C GLY A 399 11.23 18.53 -28.58
N ASN A 400 12.33 18.71 -27.84
CA ASN A 400 13.18 17.59 -27.44
C ASN A 400 12.47 16.67 -26.43
N THR A 401 12.73 15.37 -26.55
CA THR A 401 12.24 14.34 -25.63
C THR A 401 13.30 14.08 -24.56
N THR A 402 12.91 14.19 -23.30
CA THR A 402 13.83 14.02 -22.17
C THR A 402 13.80 12.61 -21.63
N ASP A 403 14.98 12.08 -21.30
CA ASP A 403 15.10 10.81 -20.58
C ASP A 403 14.63 10.96 -19.14
N LEU A 404 13.43 10.46 -18.85
CA LEU A 404 12.80 10.58 -17.55
C LEU A 404 13.29 9.55 -16.52
N SER A 405 14.11 8.58 -16.93
CA SER A 405 14.75 7.63 -16.00
C SER A 405 15.74 8.32 -15.04
N ARG A 406 16.14 9.55 -15.35
CA ARG A 406 17.00 10.40 -14.51
C ARG A 406 16.28 10.98 -13.29
N PHE A 407 14.95 11.02 -13.30
CA PHE A 407 14.13 11.64 -12.25
C PHE A 407 13.28 10.62 -11.46
N GLY A 408 13.37 9.32 -11.80
CA GLY A 408 12.61 8.28 -11.14
C GLY A 408 12.51 6.99 -11.96
N PHE A 409 11.67 6.06 -11.51
CA PHE A 409 11.43 4.82 -12.23
C PHE A 409 10.50 5.05 -13.42
N THR A 410 10.91 4.53 -14.59
CA THR A 410 10.15 4.51 -15.84
C THR A 410 9.89 3.06 -16.26
N MET A 411 8.74 2.77 -16.86
CA MET A 411 8.42 1.43 -17.35
C MET A 411 8.91 1.27 -18.80
N GLN A 412 9.72 0.25 -19.09
CA GLN A 412 10.31 0.08 -20.42
C GLN A 412 9.84 -1.16 -21.17
N PHE A 413 9.64 -2.27 -20.47
CA PHE A 413 9.24 -3.53 -21.09
C PHE A 413 7.98 -4.07 -20.40
N LEU A 414 7.00 -4.45 -21.21
CA LEU A 414 5.72 -4.98 -20.75
C LEU A 414 5.39 -6.27 -21.50
N MET A 415 5.16 -7.33 -20.74
CA MET A 415 4.52 -8.54 -21.27
C MET A 415 3.18 -8.74 -20.54
N PRO A 416 2.05 -8.44 -21.19
CA PRO A 416 0.75 -8.90 -20.72
C PRO A 416 0.64 -10.41 -21.00
N GLY A 417 0.59 -11.23 -19.95
CA GLY A 417 0.59 -12.70 -20.07
C GLY A 417 1.89 -13.33 -19.57
N TRP A 418 1.79 -14.54 -19.00
CA TRP A 418 2.79 -15.21 -18.16
C TRP A 418 4.17 -15.46 -18.78
N VAL A 419 5.16 -15.56 -17.88
CA VAL A 419 5.97 -16.78 -17.66
C VAL A 419 5.92 -17.12 -16.17
#